data_AF-A0A356N9N8-F1
#
_entry.id   AF-A0A356N9N8-F1
#
_cell.length_a   1.000
_cell.length_b   1.000
_cell.length_c   1.000
_cell.angle_alpha   90.00
_cell.angle_beta   90.00
_cell.angle_gamma   90.00
#
_symmetry.space_group_name_H-M   'P 1'
#
loop_
_entity.id
_entity.type
_entity.pdbx_description
1 polymer ?
#
loop_
_entity_poly.entity_id
_entity_poly.type
_entity_poly.pdbx_seq_one_letter_code
_entity_poly.pdbx_strand_id
1 'polypeptide(L)'
;METIDMLINEIESEVLKAKKAAFSSSDIVINKAVLLDLISRFRASYPLVLREATQIKKERDDIIEKAEKYANETMDKAEEQAKRLMTETEVYTRAKAEAEAMQREAEENYHKMDYEARSLAFNILDSAEKAMKDSLGIINDRKRKLVEE
;
A
#
# COMPACT_ATOMS: atom_id res chain seq x y z
N MET A 1 22.28 19.03 -44.69
CA MET A 1 23.23 19.32 -43.60
C MET A 1 24.14 18.11 -43.54
N GLU A 2 25.45 18.28 -43.74
CA GLU A 2 26.36 17.14 -43.63
C GLU A 2 26.42 16.67 -42.19
N THR A 3 26.30 15.36 -42.00
CA THR A 3 26.43 14.74 -40.69
C THR A 3 27.91 14.59 -40.36
N ILE A 4 28.21 14.53 -39.07
CA ILE A 4 29.58 14.26 -38.60
C ILE A 4 30.11 12.98 -39.24
N ASP A 5 29.28 11.95 -39.40
CA ASP A 5 29.63 10.71 -40.07
C ASP A 5 30.01 10.91 -41.54
N MET A 6 29.31 11.78 -42.28
CA MET A 6 29.68 12.11 -43.67
C MET A 6 31.07 12.75 -43.72
N LEU A 7 31.38 13.69 -42.83
CA LEU A 7 32.69 14.35 -42.78
C LEU A 7 33.81 13.39 -42.37
N ILE A 8 33.55 12.48 -41.43
CA ILE A 8 34.49 11.42 -41.05
C ILE A 8 34.76 10.50 -42.25
N ASN A 9 33.70 10.05 -42.94
CA ASN A 9 33.83 9.19 -44.11
C ASN A 9 34.58 9.88 -45.26
N GLU A 10 34.40 11.19 -45.44
CA GLU A 10 35.15 11.97 -46.43
C GLU A 10 36.64 12.08 -46.06
N ILE A 11 36.96 12.37 -44.80
CA ILE A 11 38.36 12.38 -44.31
C ILE A 11 39.00 11.00 -44.52
N GLU A 12 38.30 9.93 -44.15
CA GLU A 12 38.77 8.55 -44.34
C GLU A 12 38.98 8.25 -45.83
N SER A 13 38.06 8.67 -46.70
CA SER A 13 38.19 8.51 -48.14
C SER A 13 39.41 9.23 -48.71
N GLU A 14 39.67 10.47 -48.27
CA GLU A 14 40.85 11.24 -48.69
C GLU A 14 42.16 10.58 -48.24
N VAL A 15 42.18 9.98 -47.04
CA VAL A 15 43.33 9.22 -46.54
C VAL A 15 43.54 7.94 -47.33
N LEU A 16 42.48 7.18 -47.63
CA LEU A 16 42.56 5.92 -48.38
C LEU A 16 42.95 6.13 -49.85
N LYS A 17 42.54 7.24 -50.46
CA LYS A 17 42.87 7.59 -51.86
C LYS A 17 44.24 8.26 -52.02
N ALA A 18 44.88 8.65 -50.92
CA ALA A 18 46.14 9.36 -50.93
C ALA A 18 47.25 8.54 -51.58
N LYS A 19 48.11 9.21 -52.36
CA LYS A 19 49.27 8.55 -52.98
C LYS A 19 50.39 8.37 -51.95
N LYS A 20 51.17 7.31 -52.06
CA LYS A 20 52.37 7.14 -51.22
C LYS A 20 53.39 8.23 -51.50
N ALA A 21 54.06 8.72 -50.46
CA ALA A 21 55.14 9.67 -50.57
C ALA A 21 56.40 9.00 -51.18
N ALA A 22 57.19 9.77 -51.93
CA ALA A 22 58.41 9.27 -52.53
C ALA A 22 59.39 8.80 -51.45
N PHE A 23 59.99 7.63 -51.64
CA PHE A 23 60.93 6.99 -50.72
C PHE A 23 60.36 6.64 -49.33
N SER A 24 59.03 6.63 -49.15
CA SER A 24 58.37 6.19 -47.92
C SER A 24 57.43 5.02 -48.18
N SER A 25 57.46 4.02 -47.30
CA SER A 25 56.55 2.87 -47.34
C SER A 25 55.23 3.13 -46.59
N SER A 26 55.21 4.10 -45.68
CA SER A 26 54.12 4.40 -44.75
C SER A 26 53.46 5.76 -44.99
N ASP A 27 54.20 6.73 -45.52
CA ASP A 27 53.70 8.11 -45.60
C ASP A 27 52.90 8.33 -46.88
N ILE A 28 51.90 9.20 -46.77
CA ILE A 28 50.97 9.53 -47.85
C ILE A 28 50.98 11.03 -48.13
N VAL A 29 50.69 11.38 -49.37
CA VAL A 29 50.59 12.76 -49.86
C VAL A 29 49.11 13.10 -50.00
N ILE A 30 48.65 14.03 -49.16
CA ILE A 30 47.28 14.54 -49.15
C ILE A 30 47.29 16.02 -49.50
N ASN A 31 46.24 16.48 -50.21
CA ASN A 31 46.03 17.91 -50.40
C ASN A 31 45.69 18.59 -49.07
N LYS A 32 46.65 19.39 -48.58
CA LYS A 32 46.52 20.13 -47.32
C LYS A 32 45.27 21.01 -47.26
N ALA A 33 44.90 21.68 -48.36
CA ALA A 33 43.75 22.60 -48.37
C ALA A 33 42.43 21.83 -48.20
N VAL A 34 42.28 20.70 -48.89
CA VAL A 34 41.09 19.83 -48.78
C VAL A 34 40.95 19.26 -47.38
N LEU A 35 42.04 18.73 -46.80
CA LEU A 35 42.00 18.17 -45.45
C LEU A 35 41.70 19.23 -44.38
N LEU A 36 42.27 20.43 -44.50
CA LEU A 36 41.99 21.53 -43.58
C LEU A 36 40.55 22.03 -43.67
N ASP A 37 39.94 22.00 -44.85
CA ASP A 37 38.52 22.33 -45.04
C ASP A 37 37.61 21.30 -44.35
N LEU A 38 37.83 20.01 -44.60
CA LEU A 38 37.10 18.91 -43.94
C LEU A 38 37.19 18.98 -42.41
N ILE A 39 38.39 19.19 -41.88
CA ILE A 39 38.59 19.36 -40.42
C ILE A 39 37.87 20.61 -39.91
N SER A 40 37.85 21.71 -40.67
CA SER A 40 37.18 22.94 -40.25
C SER A 40 35.67 22.79 -40.23
N ARG A 41 35.09 22.09 -41.22
CA ARG A 41 33.67 21.74 -41.28
C ARG A 41 33.27 20.80 -40.14
N PHE A 42 34.11 19.81 -39.83
CA PHE A 42 33.93 18.92 -38.67
C PHE A 42 33.96 19.70 -37.36
N ARG A 43 34.93 20.62 -37.19
CA ARG A 43 35.06 21.44 -35.98
C ARG A 43 33.88 22.40 -35.81
N ALA A 44 33.23 22.81 -36.89
CA ALA A 44 32.03 23.63 -36.85
C ALA A 44 30.78 22.82 -36.47
N SER A 45 30.67 21.55 -36.90
CA SER A 45 29.49 20.71 -36.66
C SER A 45 29.54 19.92 -35.36
N TYR A 46 30.72 19.47 -34.91
CA TYR A 46 30.90 18.64 -33.72
C TYR A 46 30.38 19.27 -32.41
N PRO A 47 30.63 20.56 -32.10
CA PRO A 47 30.16 21.15 -30.85
C PRO A 47 28.64 21.19 -30.72
N LEU A 48 27.93 21.31 -31.84
CA LEU A 48 26.46 21.34 -31.85
C LEU A 48 25.90 20.00 -31.37
N VAL A 49 26.38 18.89 -31.95
CA VAL A 49 25.93 17.54 -31.60
C VAL A 49 26.31 17.19 -30.16
N LEU A 50 27.52 17.58 -29.72
CA LEU A 50 27.93 17.34 -28.34
C LEU A 50 27.07 18.12 -27.33
N ARG A 51 26.70 19.37 -27.65
CA ARG A 51 25.77 20.16 -26.83
C ARG A 51 24.39 19.51 -26.76
N GLU A 52 23.85 19.07 -27.89
CA GLU A 52 22.56 18.40 -27.96
C GLU A 52 22.56 17.10 -27.13
N ALA A 53 23.58 16.25 -27.28
CA ALA A 53 23.73 15.03 -26.49
C ALA A 53 23.82 15.32 -24.98
N THR A 54 24.56 16.36 -24.60
CA THR A 54 24.68 16.79 -23.19
C THR A 54 23.36 17.30 -22.66
N GLN A 55 22.61 18.05 -23.47
CA GLN A 55 21.29 18.55 -23.12
C GLN A 55 20.28 17.41 -22.96
N ILE A 56 20.22 16.46 -23.89
CA ILE A 56 19.37 15.27 -23.79
C ILE A 56 19.66 14.48 -22.51
N LYS A 57 20.95 14.31 -22.17
CA LYS A 57 21.33 13.64 -20.92
C LYS A 57 20.78 14.38 -19.71
N LYS A 58 20.97 15.69 -19.65
CA LYS A 58 20.46 16.53 -18.55
C LYS A 58 18.93 16.47 -18.45
N GLU A 59 18.23 16.59 -19.57
CA GLU A 59 16.77 16.52 -19.60
C GLU A 59 16.24 15.17 -19.12
N ARG A 60 16.91 14.07 -19.51
CA ARG A 60 16.58 12.73 -19.01
C ARG A 60 16.76 12.64 -17.49
N ASP A 61 17.87 13.13 -16.96
CA ASP A 61 18.13 13.12 -15.52
C ASP A 61 17.07 13.96 -14.77
N ASP A 62 16.71 15.14 -15.28
CA ASP A 62 15.65 16.00 -14.74
C ASP A 62 14.25 15.32 -14.77
N ILE A 63 13.95 14.54 -15.82
CA ILE A 63 12.69 13.79 -15.94
C ILE A 63 12.62 12.69 -14.88
N ILE A 64 13.71 11.96 -14.67
CA ILE A 64 13.78 10.87 -13.68
C ILE A 64 13.57 11.44 -12.28
N GLU A 65 14.28 12.52 -11.92
CA GLU A 65 14.14 13.17 -10.61
C GLU A 65 12.69 13.64 -10.36
N LYS A 66 12.06 14.26 -11.36
CA LYS A 66 10.66 14.67 -11.27
C LYS A 66 9.69 13.50 -11.10
N ALA A 67 9.92 12.40 -11.82
CA ALA A 67 9.10 11.20 -11.73
C ALA A 67 9.23 10.54 -10.35
N GLU A 68 10.44 10.44 -9.82
CA GLU A 68 10.69 9.93 -8.46
C GLU A 68 10.01 10.78 -7.40
N LYS A 69 10.15 12.11 -7.49
CA LYS A 69 9.48 13.04 -6.58
C LYS A 69 7.97 12.90 -6.65
N TYR A 70 7.39 12.85 -7.85
CA TYR A 70 5.96 12.67 -8.04
C TYR A 70 5.45 11.34 -7.49
N ALA A 71 6.21 10.25 -7.69
CA ALA A 71 5.88 8.93 -7.16
C ALA A 71 5.85 8.94 -5.62
N ASN A 72 6.88 9.53 -5.00
CA ASN A 72 6.96 9.66 -3.54
C ASN A 72 5.80 10.49 -3.00
N GLU A 73 5.53 11.67 -3.56
CA GLU A 73 4.40 12.51 -3.16
C GLU A 73 3.05 11.79 -3.32
N THR A 74 2.90 10.93 -4.34
CA THR A 74 1.67 10.15 -4.56
C THR A 74 1.52 9.05 -3.51
N MET A 75 2.61 8.34 -3.19
CA MET A 75 2.62 7.32 -2.15
C MET A 75 2.34 7.91 -0.77
N ASP A 76 2.98 9.03 -0.42
CA ASP A 76 2.76 9.71 0.85
C ASP A 76 1.28 10.13 1.01
N LYS A 77 0.67 10.70 -0.04
CA LYS A 77 -0.75 11.06 -0.03
C LYS A 77 -1.66 9.85 0.11
N ALA A 78 -1.35 8.76 -0.59
CA ALA A 78 -2.12 7.52 -0.51
C ALA A 78 -2.04 6.91 0.90
N GLU A 79 -0.87 6.89 1.52
CA GLU A 79 -0.68 6.40 2.88
C GLU A 79 -1.41 7.29 3.91
N GLU A 80 -1.33 8.62 3.77
CA GLU A 80 -2.05 9.54 4.64
C GLU A 80 -3.57 9.37 4.51
N GLN A 81 -4.08 9.16 3.28
CA GLN A 81 -5.49 8.89 3.05
C GLN A 81 -5.92 7.53 3.61
N ALA A 82 -5.09 6.49 3.47
CA ALA A 82 -5.34 5.19 4.08
C ALA A 82 -5.39 5.27 5.61
N LYS A 83 -4.43 5.97 6.23
CA LYS A 83 -4.42 6.25 7.68
C LYS A 83 -5.66 7.02 8.12
N ARG A 84 -6.07 8.04 7.36
CA ARG A 84 -7.31 8.76 7.61
C ARG A 84 -8.52 7.84 7.53
N LEU A 85 -8.67 7.05 6.47
CA LEU A 85 -9.76 6.09 6.35
C LEU A 85 -9.76 5.06 7.48
N MET A 86 -8.61 4.59 7.95
CA MET A 86 -8.49 3.68 9.11
C MET A 86 -8.80 4.36 10.45
N THR A 87 -8.54 5.65 10.58
CA THR A 87 -8.79 6.42 11.81
C THR A 87 -10.24 6.94 11.86
N GLU A 88 -10.75 7.40 10.73
CA GLU A 88 -12.12 7.85 10.50
C GLU A 88 -13.08 6.68 10.33
N THR A 89 -12.60 5.43 10.26
CA THR A 89 -13.52 4.30 10.12
C THR A 89 -14.34 4.20 11.38
N GLU A 90 -15.57 4.68 11.26
CA GLU A 90 -16.79 4.07 11.73
C GLU A 90 -16.65 2.59 12.06
N VAL A 91 -15.83 1.78 11.37
CA VAL A 91 -15.57 0.38 11.73
C VAL A 91 -15.08 0.21 13.18
N TYR A 92 -14.08 0.96 13.67
CA TYR A 92 -13.63 0.82 15.07
C TYR A 92 -14.71 1.31 16.04
N THR A 93 -15.31 2.48 15.76
CA THR A 93 -16.35 3.07 16.61
C THR A 93 -17.62 2.20 16.66
N ARG A 94 -18.02 1.62 15.52
CA ARG A 94 -19.19 0.75 15.35
C ARG A 94 -18.93 -0.62 15.95
N ALA A 95 -17.74 -1.21 15.75
CA ALA A 95 -17.35 -2.45 16.41
C ALA A 95 -17.33 -2.28 17.94
N LYS A 96 -16.84 -1.13 18.44
CA LYS A 96 -16.88 -0.80 19.87
C LYS A 96 -18.32 -0.65 20.37
N ALA A 97 -19.16 0.12 19.67
CA ALA A 97 -20.56 0.31 20.04
C ALA A 97 -21.36 -1.00 20.03
N GLU A 98 -21.10 -1.89 19.07
CA GLU A 98 -21.73 -3.21 18.93
C GLU A 98 -21.26 -4.17 20.04
N ALA A 99 -19.96 -4.15 20.39
CA ALA A 99 -19.45 -4.90 21.53
C ALA A 99 -20.06 -4.43 22.86
N GLU A 100 -20.20 -3.12 23.07
CA GLU A 100 -20.87 -2.57 24.24
C GLU A 100 -22.37 -2.92 24.28
N ALA A 101 -23.05 -2.94 23.13
CA ALA A 101 -24.44 -3.37 23.05
C ALA A 101 -24.60 -4.86 23.39
N MET A 102 -23.72 -5.71 22.85
CA MET A 102 -23.71 -7.15 23.15
C MET A 102 -23.44 -7.42 24.63
N GLN A 103 -22.53 -6.68 25.27
CA GLN A 103 -22.30 -6.81 26.71
C GLN A 103 -23.53 -6.42 27.52
N ARG A 104 -24.19 -5.30 27.18
CA ARG A 104 -25.43 -4.89 27.87
C ARG A 104 -26.54 -5.93 27.72
N GLU A 105 -26.74 -6.44 26.50
CA GLU A 105 -27.75 -7.48 26.25
C GLU A 105 -27.45 -8.77 27.02
N ALA A 106 -26.17 -9.18 27.09
CA ALA A 106 -25.75 -10.33 27.86
C ALA A 106 -26.01 -10.15 29.36
N GLU A 107 -25.72 -8.97 29.92
CA GLU A 107 -25.98 -8.63 31.33
C GLU A 107 -27.49 -8.64 31.64
N GLU A 108 -28.31 -8.02 30.78
CA GLU A 108 -29.77 -8.01 30.92
C GLU A 108 -30.35 -9.42 30.86
N ASN A 109 -29.90 -10.24 29.89
CA ASN A 109 -30.32 -11.62 29.77
C ASN A 109 -29.89 -12.46 30.98
N TYR A 110 -28.67 -12.25 31.51
CA TYR A 110 -28.21 -12.90 32.72
C TYR A 110 -29.12 -12.58 33.91
N HIS A 111 -29.41 -11.30 34.15
CA HIS A 111 -30.28 -10.89 35.25
C HIS A 111 -31.70 -11.43 35.10
N LYS A 112 -32.25 -11.42 33.89
CA LYS A 112 -33.56 -12.00 33.61
C LYS A 112 -33.58 -13.50 33.92
N MET A 113 -32.56 -14.23 33.47
CA MET A 113 -32.46 -15.67 33.68
C MET A 113 -32.26 -16.02 35.17
N ASP A 114 -31.47 -15.25 35.91
CA ASP A 114 -31.32 -15.40 37.37
C ASP A 114 -32.65 -15.17 38.10
N TYR A 115 -33.39 -14.12 37.73
CA TYR A 115 -34.71 -13.84 38.29
C TYR A 115 -35.70 -14.97 38.01
N GLU A 116 -35.79 -15.44 36.76
CA GLU A 116 -36.65 -16.55 36.36
C GLU A 116 -36.31 -17.84 37.12
N ALA A 117 -35.01 -18.15 37.26
CA ALA A 117 -34.56 -19.31 38.02
C ALA A 117 -34.93 -19.22 39.52
N ARG A 118 -34.76 -18.04 40.13
CA ARG A 118 -35.18 -17.81 41.53
C ARG A 118 -36.68 -17.93 41.72
N SER A 119 -37.46 -17.37 40.79
CA SER A 119 -38.93 -17.46 40.82
C SER A 119 -39.40 -18.91 40.69
N LEU A 120 -38.81 -19.69 39.79
CA LEU A 120 -39.09 -21.12 39.66
C LEU A 120 -38.76 -21.87 40.96
N ALA A 121 -37.58 -21.63 41.53
CA ALA A 121 -37.18 -22.26 42.79
C ALA A 121 -38.15 -21.92 43.92
N PHE A 122 -38.58 -20.65 44.03
CA PHE A 122 -39.59 -20.22 45.00
C PHE A 122 -40.91 -20.98 44.81
N ASN A 123 -41.43 -21.07 43.59
CA ASN A 123 -42.70 -21.76 43.32
C ASN A 123 -42.65 -23.26 43.66
N ILE A 124 -41.51 -23.92 43.39
CA ILE A 124 -41.30 -25.32 43.77
C ILE A 124 -41.31 -25.46 45.29
N LEU A 125 -40.60 -24.58 46.01
CA LEU A 125 -40.53 -24.59 47.47
C LEU A 125 -41.90 -24.30 48.11
N ASP A 126 -42.62 -23.29 47.63
CA ASP A 126 -43.98 -22.95 48.09
C ASP A 126 -44.96 -24.11 47.87
N SER A 127 -44.88 -24.78 46.71
CA SER A 127 -45.72 -25.96 46.44
C SER A 127 -45.39 -27.12 47.37
N ALA A 128 -44.11 -27.37 47.65
CA ALA A 128 -43.69 -28.39 48.61
C ALA A 128 -44.14 -28.07 50.04
N GLU A 129 -44.04 -26.80 50.46
CA GLU A 129 -44.50 -26.33 51.77
C GLU A 129 -46.02 -26.55 51.94
N LYS A 130 -46.82 -26.16 50.94
CA LYS A 130 -48.27 -26.37 50.95
C LYS A 130 -48.63 -27.86 51.07
N ALA A 131 -48.01 -28.72 50.25
CA ALA A 131 -48.24 -30.16 50.31
C ALA A 131 -47.90 -30.75 51.70
N MET A 132 -46.82 -30.28 52.33
CA MET A 132 -46.46 -30.71 53.69
C MET A 132 -47.45 -30.21 54.74
N LYS A 133 -47.91 -28.96 54.65
CA LYS A 133 -48.94 -28.39 55.56
C LYS A 133 -50.24 -29.18 55.46
N ASP A 134 -50.70 -29.49 54.25
CA ASP A 134 -51.91 -30.29 54.04
C ASP A 134 -51.75 -31.70 54.65
N SER A 135 -50.60 -32.34 54.42
CA SER A 135 -50.29 -33.64 55.00
C SER A 135 -50.29 -33.62 56.54
N LEU A 136 -49.69 -32.59 57.14
CA LEU A 136 -49.72 -32.38 58.59
C LEU A 136 -51.14 -32.13 59.12
N GLY A 137 -51.96 -31.40 58.38
CA GLY A 137 -53.38 -31.20 58.66
C GLY A 137 -54.12 -32.53 58.79
N ILE A 138 -53.93 -33.42 57.80
CA ILE A 138 -54.52 -34.77 57.82
C ILE A 138 -54.05 -35.58 59.03
N ILE A 139 -52.76 -35.53 59.37
CA ILE A 139 -52.21 -36.25 60.53
C ILE A 139 -52.83 -35.74 61.83
N ASN A 140 -52.94 -34.42 62.00
CA ASN A 140 -53.51 -33.80 63.19
C ASN A 140 -55.00 -34.12 63.35
N ASP A 141 -55.76 -34.10 62.27
CA ASP A 141 -57.17 -34.50 62.28
C ASP A 141 -57.33 -35.98 62.64
N ARG A 142 -56.47 -36.88 62.10
CA ARG A 142 -56.47 -38.29 62.49
C ARG A 142 -56.11 -38.50 63.97
N LYS A 143 -55.12 -37.76 64.49
CA LYS A 143 -54.76 -37.80 65.92
C LYS A 143 -55.92 -37.35 66.81
N ARG A 144 -56.64 -36.29 66.42
CA ARG A 144 -57.77 -35.76 67.20
C ARG A 144 -58.90 -36.79 67.32
N LYS A 145 -59.26 -37.43 66.22
CA LYS A 145 -60.29 -38.49 66.20
C LYS A 145 -59.96 -39.66 67.12
N LEU A 146 -58.69 -40.05 67.24
CA LEU A 146 -58.25 -41.13 68.14
C LEU A 146 -58.34 -40.78 69.64
N VAL A 147 -58.48 -39.50 69.99
CA VAL A 147 -58.61 -39.03 71.39
C VAL A 147 -60.06 -38.71 71.73
N GLU A 148 -60.89 -38.41 70.73
CA GLU A 148 -62.32 -38.09 70.88
C GLU A 148 -63.25 -39.32 70.76
N GLU A 149 -62.77 -40.44 70.20
CA GLU A 149 -63.38 -41.79 70.28
C GLU A 149 -62.86 -42.57 71.49
#